data_AF-A0A7Z8VT10-F1
#
_entry.id   AF-A0A7Z8VT10-F1
#
_cell.length_a   1.000
_cell.length_b   1.000
_cell.length_c   1.000
_cell.angle_alpha   90.00
_cell.angle_beta   90.00
_cell.angle_gamma   90.00
#
_symmetry.space_group_name_H-M   'P 1'
#
loop_
_entity.id
_entity.type
_entity.pdbx_description
1 polymer ?
#
loop_
_entity_poly.entity_id
_entity_poly.type
_entity_poly.pdbx_seq_one_letter_code
_entity_poly.pdbx_strand_id
1 'polypeptide(L)' 'MEEIWLYTYQEWGTDQADKYLNLLFSRFTWLSKNPLIGKKRDDINAGYYCFPEGMHLIFYTLRNVH' A
#
# COMPACT_ATOMS: atom_id res chain seq x y z
N MET A 1 8.09 5.52 -2.07
CA MET A 1 8.58 4.15 -2.39
C MET A 1 10.07 4.06 -2.20
N GLU A 2 10.86 5.02 -2.71
CA GLU A 2 12.32 5.05 -2.55
C GLU A 2 12.79 4.98 -1.10
N GLU A 3 12.21 5.77 -0.19
CA GLU A 3 12.55 5.71 1.24
C GLU A 3 12.26 4.34 1.87
N ILE A 4 11.14 3.70 1.50
CA ILE A 4 10.78 2.36 1.97
C ILE A 4 11.82 1.35 1.50
N TRP A 5 12.23 1.44 0.23
CA TRP A 5 13.24 0.55 -0.33
C TRP A 5 14.61 0.78 0.32
N LEU A 6 15.05 2.03 0.46
CA LEU A 6 16.34 2.37 1.04
C LEU A 6 16.43 1.89 2.50
N TYR A 7 15.39 2.14 3.29
CA TYR A 7 15.31 1.62 4.65
C TYR A 7 15.36 0.08 4.68
N THR A 8 14.55 -0.58 3.85
CA THR A 8 14.50 -2.05 3.81
C THR A 8 15.84 -2.64 3.34
N TYR A 9 16.52 -1.97 2.42
CA TYR A 9 17.85 -2.32 1.93
C TYR A 9 18.92 -2.18 3.01
N GLN A 10 18.91 -1.05 3.74
CA GLN A 10 19.85 -0.80 4.82
C GLN A 10 19.74 -1.84 5.94
N GLU A 11 18.51 -2.28 6.26
CA GLU A 11 18.26 -3.24 7.33
C GLU A 11 18.43 -4.70 6.89
N TRP A 12 18.03 -5.07 5.66
CA TRP A 12 17.92 -6.48 5.25
C TRP A 12 18.48 -6.80 3.86
N GLY A 13 19.08 -5.84 3.18
CA GLY A 13 19.72 -6.03 1.87
C GLY A 13 18.77 -5.99 0.67
N THR A 14 19.36 -6.06 -0.52
CA THR A 14 18.70 -5.81 -1.81
C THR A 14 17.53 -6.75 -2.07
N ASP A 15 17.72 -8.06 -1.89
CA ASP A 15 16.71 -9.07 -2.19
C ASP A 15 15.42 -8.82 -1.40
N GLN A 16 15.56 -8.44 -0.13
CA GLN A 16 14.43 -8.14 0.73
C GLN A 16 13.76 -6.82 0.36
N ALA A 17 14.54 -5.80 -0.01
CA ALA A 17 14.03 -4.52 -0.48
C ALA A 17 13.21 -4.65 -1.76
N ASP A 18 13.72 -5.38 -2.76
CA ASP A 18 13.05 -5.63 -4.03
C ASP A 18 11.79 -6.46 -3.83
N LYS A 19 11.88 -7.54 -3.03
CA LYS A 19 10.73 -8.37 -2.69
C LYS A 19 9.63 -7.55 -2.01
N TYR A 20 10.00 -6.67 -1.08
CA TYR A 20 9.01 -5.89 -0.34
C TYR A 20 8.30 -4.85 -1.22
N LEU A 21 9.02 -4.16 -2.12
CA LEU A 21 8.36 -3.30 -3.11
C LEU A 21 7.43 -4.09 -4.03
N ASN A 22 7.85 -5.27 -4.49
CA ASN A 22 7.02 -6.11 -5.36
C ASN A 22 5.72 -6.55 -4.67
N LEU A 23 5.75 -6.83 -3.37
CA LEU A 23 4.55 -7.11 -2.58
C LEU A 23 3.61 -5.89 -2.51
N LEU A 24 4.16 -4.70 -2.26
CA LEU A 24 3.38 -3.45 -2.24
C LEU A 24 2.71 -3.19 -3.61
N PHE A 25 3.46 -3.30 -4.71
CA PHE A 25 2.91 -3.13 -6.06
C PHE A 25 1.84 -4.17 -6.41
N SER A 26 2.07 -5.42 -6.04
CA SER A 26 1.07 -6.48 -6.21
C SER A 26 -0.19 -6.16 -5.44
N ARG A 27 -0.05 -5.63 -4.21
CA ARG A 27 -1.20 -5.22 -3.40
C ARG A 27 -1.93 -4.03 -4.01
N PHE A 28 -1.24 -3.02 -4.53
CA PHE A 28 -1.88 -1.90 -5.22
C PHE A 28 -2.73 -2.38 -6.40
N THR A 29 -2.19 -3.28 -7.21
CA THR A 29 -2.88 -3.88 -8.36
C THR A 29 -4.10 -4.70 -7.93
N TRP A 30 -3.99 -5.41 -6.81
CA TRP A 30 -5.12 -6.17 -6.28
C TRP A 30 -6.19 -5.26 -5.67
N LEU A 31 -5.81 -4.20 -4.96
CA LEU A 31 -6.72 -3.21 -4.40
C LEU A 31 -7.46 -2.42 -5.47
N SER A 32 -6.84 -2.11 -6.61
CA SER A 32 -7.54 -1.44 -7.70
C SER A 32 -8.71 -2.28 -8.27
N LYS A 33 -8.61 -3.61 -8.19
CA LYS A 33 -9.66 -4.56 -8.58
C LYS A 33 -10.66 -4.84 -7.46
N ASN A 34 -10.24 -4.71 -6.20
CA ASN A 34 -11.04 -5.03 -5.01
C ASN A 34 -11.07 -3.84 -4.02
N PRO A 35 -11.46 -2.63 -4.44
CA PRO A 35 -11.14 -1.44 -3.67
C PRO A 35 -12.00 -1.28 -2.41
N LEU A 36 -13.10 -2.04 -2.28
CA LEU A 36 -13.96 -2.02 -1.10
C LEU A 36 -13.49 -2.93 0.05
N ILE A 37 -12.42 -3.71 -0.15
CA ILE A 37 -11.89 -4.61 0.89
C ILE A 37 -11.04 -3.90 1.94
N GLY A 38 -10.60 -2.67 1.66
CA GLY A 38 -9.92 -1.82 2.62
C GLY A 38 -10.85 -1.38 3.74
N LYS A 39 -10.27 -1.10 4.91
CA LYS A 39 -11.00 -0.50 6.01
C LYS A 39 -11.27 0.97 5.68
N LYS A 40 -12.53 1.39 5.77
CA LYS A 40 -12.91 2.81 5.63
C LYS A 40 -12.28 3.63 6.76
N ARG A 41 -11.73 4.79 6.42
CA ARG A 41 -11.04 5.72 7.32
C ARG A 41 -11.64 7.13 7.28
N ASP A 42 -12.96 7.18 7.43
CA ASP A 42 -13.68 8.47 7.54
C ASP A 42 -13.25 9.26 8.80
N ASP A 43 -12.60 8.60 9.77
CA ASP A 43 -11.96 9.24 10.93
C ASP A 43 -10.76 10.12 10.56
N ILE A 44 -10.10 9.84 9.43
CA ILE A 44 -9.02 10.67 8.88
C ILE A 44 -9.61 11.68 7.92
N ASN A 45 -10.35 11.21 6.91
CA ASN A 45 -11.05 12.05 5.95
C ASN A 45 -12.10 11.21 5.19
N ALA A 46 -13.22 11.82 4.84
CA ALA A 46 -14.32 11.14 4.18
C ALA A 46 -13.87 10.48 2.86
N GLY A 47 -14.24 9.21 2.68
CA GLY A 47 -13.95 8.47 1.44
C GLY A 47 -12.55 7.87 1.35
N TYR A 48 -11.74 7.99 2.41
CA TYR A 48 -10.47 7.28 2.52
C TYR A 48 -10.67 5.83 2.92
N TYR A 49 -9.81 4.98 2.40
CA TYR A 49 -9.67 3.57 2.75
C TYR A 49 -8.21 3.27 3.07
N CYS A 50 -7.98 2.26 3.91
CA CYS A 50 -6.65 1.74 4.14
C CYS A 50 -6.60 0.21 4.15
N PHE A 51 -5.46 -0.35 3.73
CA PHE A 51 -5.22 -1.79 3.80
C PHE A 51 -3.76 -2.06 4.24
N PRO A 52 -3.52 -3.02 5.16
CA PRO A 52 -2.17 -3.37 5.60
C PRO A 52 -1.42 -4.24 4.57
N GLU A 53 -0.14 -3.95 4.34
CA GLU A 53 0.76 -4.82 3.57
C GLU A 53 2.14 -4.84 4.23
N GLY A 54 2.44 -5.94 4.93
CA GLY A 54 3.60 -6.04 5.81
C GLY A 54 3.57 -4.94 6.88
N MET A 55 4.65 -4.17 6.96
CA MET A 55 4.82 -3.10 7.96
C MET A 55 4.16 -1.78 7.59
N HIS A 56 3.55 -1.65 6.41
CA HIS A 56 2.98 -0.39 5.91
C HIS A 56 1.46 -0.46 5.77
N LEU A 57 0.82 0.69 5.98
CA LEU A 57 -0.59 0.91 5.65
C LEU A 57 -0.69 1.64 4.31
N ILE A 58 -1.40 1.04 3.37
CA ILE A 58 -1.69 1.61 2.07
C ILE A 58 -2.98 2.42 2.18
N PHE A 59 -2.89 3.73 2.00
CA PHE A 59 -4.05 4.62 1.95
C PHE A 59 -4.45 4.90 0.51
N TYR A 60 -5.75 4.86 0.24
CA TYR A 60 -6.29 5.14 -1.10
C TYR A 60 -7.75 5.63 -0.99
N THR A 61 -8.26 6.18 -2.09
CA THR A 61 -9.65 6.63 -2.23
C THR A 61 -10.29 5.94 -3.41
N LEU A 62 -11.62 5.80 -3.39
CA LEU A 62 -12.37 5.37 -4.56
C LEU A 62 -12.53 6.57 -5.49
N ARG A 63 -12.15 6.42 -6.76
CA ARG A 63 -12.49 7.41 -7.78
C ARG A 63 -13.78 6.96 -8.46
N ASN A 64 -14.86 7.72 -8.27
CA ASN A 64 -16.04 7.55 -9.10
C ASN A 64 -15.69 8.06 -10.49
N VAL A 65 -15.60 7.15 -11.46
CA VAL A 65 -15.54 7.50 -12.87
C VAL A 65 -16.99 7.77 -13.28
N HIS A 66 -17.35 9.05 -13.34
CA HIS A 66 -18.57 9.50 -14.02
C HIS A 66 -18.34 9.51 -15.53
#